data_AF-A0A529LVH7-F1
#
_entry.id   AF-A0A529LVH7-F1
#
_cell.length_a   1.000
_cell.length_b   1.000
_cell.length_c   1.000
_cell.angle_alpha   90.00
_cell.angle_beta   90.00
_cell.angle_gamma   90.00
#
_symmetry.space_group_name_H-M   'P 1'
#
loop_
_entity.id
_entity.type
_entity.pdbx_description
1 polymer ?
#
loop_
_entity_poly.entity_id
_entity_poly.type
_entity_poly.pdbx_seq_one_letter_code
_entity_poly.pdbx_strand_id
1 'polypeptide(L)'
;THAVMMASPADFEDFALGFSLTEGIIADPKEIEAIEVEDLGAGIDIQIRLKDQANTRFQARRRRLAGPVGCGLCGIESIEEAMR
;
A
#
# COMPACT_ATOMS: atom_id res chain seq x y z
N THR A 1 4.12 3.83 5.61
CA THR A 1 2.85 3.43 4.97
C THR A 1 2.74 4.09 3.61
N HIS A 2 2.17 3.42 2.61
CA HIS A 2 1.96 4.02 1.28
C HIS A 2 0.56 4.62 1.11
N ALA A 3 -0.45 4.00 1.72
CA ALA A 3 -1.83 4.45 1.73
C ALA A 3 -2.56 3.89 2.96
N VAL A 4 -3.61 4.58 3.40
CA VAL A 4 -4.58 4.08 4.39
C VAL A 4 -5.96 4.13 3.73
N MET A 5 -6.73 3.06 3.88
CA MET A 5 -7.99 2.87 3.17
C MET A 5 -9.06 2.27 4.08
N MET A 6 -10.32 2.63 3.84
CA MET A 6 -11.47 1.91 4.39
C MET A 6 -11.75 0.71 3.48
N ALA A 7 -11.74 -0.50 4.04
CA ALA A 7 -12.00 -1.74 3.31
C ALA A 7 -12.83 -2.70 4.16
N SER A 8 -13.54 -3.61 3.49
CA SER A 8 -14.16 -4.76 4.17
C SER A 8 -13.07 -5.65 4.78
N PRO A 9 -13.28 -6.25 5.96
CA PRO A 9 -12.27 -7.03 6.65
C PRO A 9 -12.13 -8.45 6.08
N ALA A 10 -11.85 -8.56 4.78
CA ALA A 10 -11.72 -9.82 4.04
C ALA A 10 -10.82 -9.62 2.80
N ASP A 11 -10.34 -10.73 2.24
CA ASP A 11 -9.66 -10.79 0.94
C ASP A 11 -8.44 -9.86 0.81
N PHE A 12 -7.68 -9.69 1.90
CA PHE A 12 -6.59 -8.71 1.98
C PHE A 12 -5.43 -8.99 1.01
N GLU A 13 -5.12 -10.25 0.72
CA GLU A 13 -4.09 -10.60 -0.26
C GLU A 13 -4.50 -10.19 -1.68
N ASP A 14 -5.75 -10.48 -2.07
CA ASP A 14 -6.32 -10.08 -3.36
C ASP A 14 -6.40 -8.56 -3.48
N PHE A 15 -6.82 -7.90 -2.39
CA PHE A 15 -6.84 -6.44 -2.30
C PHE A 15 -5.43 -5.84 -2.48
N ALA A 16 -4.43 -6.36 -1.76
CA ALA A 16 -3.05 -5.89 -1.85
C ALA A 16 -2.45 -6.08 -3.25
N LEU A 17 -2.71 -7.22 -3.88
CA LEU A 17 -2.28 -7.49 -5.25
C LEU A 17 -2.96 -6.54 -6.24
N GLY A 18 -4.29 -6.43 -6.17
CA GLY A 18 -5.08 -5.57 -7.04
C GLY A 18 -4.66 -4.10 -6.90
N PHE A 19 -4.56 -3.60 -5.66
CA PHE A 19 -4.10 -2.26 -5.35
C PHE A 19 -2.70 -2.00 -5.93
N SER A 20 -1.76 -2.95 -5.75
CA SER A 20 -0.39 -2.81 -6.25
C SER A 20 -0.31 -2.71 -7.77
N LEU A 21 -1.18 -3.43 -8.49
CA LEU A 21 -1.28 -3.36 -9.95
C LEU A 21 -1.96 -2.06 -10.40
N THR A 22 -3.11 -1.72 -9.81
CA THR A 22 -3.89 -0.52 -10.17
C THR A 22 -3.10 0.77 -9.94
N GLU A 23 -2.36 0.85 -8.84
CA GLU A 23 -1.50 1.99 -8.55
C GLU A 23 -0.17 1.96 -9.32
N GLY A 24 0.12 0.89 -10.07
CA GLY A 24 1.37 0.75 -10.82
C GLY A 24 2.61 0.64 -9.91
N ILE A 25 2.45 0.11 -8.70
CA ILE A 25 3.53 -0.24 -7.78
C ILE A 25 4.32 -1.42 -8.36
N ILE A 26 3.59 -2.40 -8.92
CA ILE A 26 4.13 -3.53 -9.67
C ILE A 26 3.54 -3.55 -11.09
N ALA A 27 4.26 -4.20 -12.01
CA ALA A 27 3.82 -4.46 -13.37
C ALA A 27 3.41 -5.93 -13.59
N ASP A 28 3.90 -6.84 -12.73
CA ASP A 28 3.59 -8.27 -12.76
C ASP A 28 3.45 -8.80 -11.32
N PRO A 29 2.47 -9.69 -11.02
CA PRO A 29 2.30 -10.27 -9.69
C PRO A 29 3.58 -10.92 -9.11
N LYS A 30 4.46 -11.46 -9.96
CA LYS A 30 5.73 -12.08 -9.55
C LYS A 30 6.74 -11.07 -9.00
N GLU A 31 6.47 -9.78 -9.08
CA GLU A 31 7.30 -8.74 -8.47
C GLU A 31 7.04 -8.56 -6.96
N ILE A 32 5.96 -9.15 -6.43
CA ILE A 32 5.74 -9.31 -5.00
C ILE A 32 6.53 -10.53 -4.51
N GLU A 33 7.27 -10.34 -3.43
CA GLU A 33 7.98 -11.40 -2.72
C GLU A 33 7.12 -12.01 -1.61
N ALA A 34 6.42 -11.18 -0.84
CA ALA A 34 5.53 -11.60 0.23
C ALA A 34 4.43 -10.57 0.50
N ILE A 35 3.29 -11.05 0.99
CA ILE A 35 2.22 -10.23 1.57
C ILE A 35 1.99 -10.77 2.98
N GLU A 36 2.11 -9.92 3.98
CA GLU A 36 1.89 -10.25 5.39
C GLU A 36 0.79 -9.34 5.92
N VAL A 37 -0.21 -9.93 6.60
CA VAL A 37 -1.38 -9.21 7.11
C VAL A 37 -1.37 -9.29 8.63
N GLU A 38 -1.28 -8.14 9.28
CA GLU A 38 -1.23 -8.00 10.73
C GLU A 38 -2.49 -7.28 11.24
N ASP A 39 -3.18 -7.90 12.19
CA ASP A 39 -4.26 -7.25 12.93
C ASP A 39 -3.67 -6.53 14.15
N LEU A 40 -3.76 -5.20 14.14
CA LEU A 40 -3.22 -4.34 15.19
C LEU A 40 -4.33 -3.87 16.16
N GLY A 41 -5.55 -4.40 16.05
CA GLY A 41 -6.73 -4.04 16.84
C GLY A 41 -7.35 -2.69 16.48
N ALA A 42 -6.53 -1.66 16.22
CA ALA A 42 -6.98 -0.37 15.70
C ALA A 42 -7.25 -0.39 14.19
N GLY A 43 -6.78 -1.42 13.49
CA GLY A 43 -6.89 -1.60 12.05
C GLY A 43 -6.04 -2.78 11.58
N ILE A 44 -6.03 -2.99 10.27
CA ILE A 44 -5.25 -4.03 9.61
C ILE A 44 -4.07 -3.38 8.89
N ASP A 45 -2.86 -3.84 9.19
CA ASP A 45 -1.65 -3.48 8.44
C ASP A 45 -1.36 -4.57 7.40
N ILE A 46 -1.23 -4.17 6.14
CA ILE A 46 -0.90 -5.08 5.03
C ILE A 46 0.49 -4.71 4.52
N GLN A 47 1.45 -5.57 4.85
CA GLN A 47 2.86 -5.38 4.52
C GLN A 47 3.19 -6.14 3.23
N ILE A 48 3.54 -5.38 2.20
CA ILE A 48 3.90 -5.93 0.88
C ILE A 48 5.41 -5.81 0.69
N ARG A 49 6.10 -6.94 0.58
CA ARG A 49 7.53 -7.00 0.25
C ARG A 49 7.69 -7.12 -1.27
N LEU A 50 8.40 -6.18 -1.87
CA LEU A 50 8.65 -6.15 -3.31
C LEU A 50 10.06 -6.65 -3.62
N LYS A 51 10.22 -7.32 -4.76
CA LYS A 51 11.55 -7.62 -5.33
C LYS A 51 12.31 -6.33 -5.67
N ASP A 52 13.63 -6.38 -5.63
CA ASP A 52 14.53 -5.22 -5.75
C ASP A 52 14.23 -4.27 -6.92
N GLN A 53 13.94 -4.83 -8.11
CA GLN A 53 13.65 -4.02 -9.28
C GLN A 53 12.35 -3.21 -9.12
N ALA A 54 11.28 -3.85 -8.63
CA ALA A 54 10.00 -3.17 -8.36
C ALA A 54 10.14 -2.19 -7.20
N ASN A 55 10.84 -2.56 -6.13
CA ASN A 55 11.10 -1.69 -5.00
C ASN A 55 11.87 -0.41 -5.43
N THR A 56 12.85 -0.54 -6.32
CA THR A 56 13.60 0.61 -6.85
C THR A 56 12.68 1.57 -7.62
N ARG A 57 11.79 1.05 -8.48
CA ARG A 57 10.81 1.86 -9.21
C ARG A 57 9.81 2.52 -8.27
N PHE A 58 9.30 1.77 -7.30
CA PHE A 58 8.38 2.27 -6.28
C PHE A 58 9.00 3.44 -5.50
N GLN A 59 10.23 3.31 -5.01
CA GLN A 59 10.92 4.39 -4.29
C GLN A 59 11.25 5.60 -5.18
N ALA A 60 11.55 5.39 -6.47
CA ALA A 60 11.73 6.47 -7.43
C ALA A 60 10.42 7.24 -7.65
N ARG A 61 9.28 6.54 -7.72
CA ARG A 61 7.94 7.16 -7.87
C ARG A 61 7.49 7.87 -6.60
N ARG A 62 7.71 7.28 -5.42
CA ARG A 62 7.38 7.89 -4.11
C ARG A 62 8.08 9.23 -3.90
N ARG A 63 9.36 9.33 -4.29
CA ARG A 63 10.11 10.61 -4.26
C ARG A 63 9.52 11.70 -5.16
N ARG A 64 8.71 11.33 -6.16
CA ARG A 64 8.03 12.26 -7.08
C ARG A 64 6.59 12.58 -6.66
N LEU A 65 6.00 11.76 -5.78
CA LEU A 65 4.61 11.86 -5.32
C LEU A 65 4.45 12.61 -3.98
N ALA A 66 5.43 13.41 -3.56
CA ALA A 66 5.31 14.27 -2.38
C ALA A 66 4.32 15.44 -2.61
N GLY A 67 3.04 15.11 -2.83
CA GLY A 67 1.90 16.00 -3.01
C GLY A 67 0.59 15.20 -2.96
N PRO A 68 -0.51 15.76 -2.42
CA PRO A 68 -1.71 15.00 -2.09
C PRO A 68 -2.43 14.52 -3.37
N VAL A 69 -2.48 13.20 -3.59
CA VAL A 69 -3.16 12.61 -4.75
C VAL A 69 -4.57 12.11 -4.43
N GLY A 70 -5.55 13.01 -4.52
CA GLY A 70 -6.90 12.64 -4.99
C GLY A 70 -7.85 11.80 -4.10
N CYS A 71 -8.06 12.18 -2.84
CA CYS A 71 -9.34 11.98 -2.11
C CYS A 71 -9.39 12.67 -0.73
N GLY A 72 -8.24 13.16 -0.22
CA GLY A 72 -8.12 13.76 1.11
C GLY A 72 -7.60 12.80 2.19
N LEU A 73 -7.45 11.50 1.88
CA LEU A 73 -6.84 10.46 2.74
C LEU A 73 -5.59 9.81 2.11
N CYS A 74 -5.32 10.14 0.85
CA CYS A 74 -4.17 9.75 0.05
C CYS A 74 -2.82 10.37 0.48
N GLY A 75 -2.72 10.90 1.70
CA GLY A 75 -1.54 11.59 2.21
C GLY A 75 -1.32 11.42 3.71
N ILE A 76 -2.11 10.57 4.38
CA ILE A 76 -1.88 10.22 5.77
C ILE A 76 -0.87 9.07 5.83
N GLU A 77 0.19 9.28 6.60
CA GLU A 77 1.35 8.38 6.61
C GLU A 77 1.22 7.27 7.66
N SER A 78 0.18 7.30 8.50
CA SER A 78 -0.11 6.26 9.49
C SER A 78 -1.61 6.06 9.78
N ILE A 79 -1.93 4.91 10.37
CA ILE A 79 -3.27 4.60 10.87
C ILE A 79 -3.70 5.62 11.94
N GLU A 80 -2.77 6.09 12.80
CA GLU A 80 -3.12 7.07 13.84
C GLU A 80 -3.58 8.41 13.28
N GLU A 81 -3.03 8.84 12.14
CA GLU A 81 -3.43 10.08 11.47
C GLU A 81 -4.82 9.95 10.83
N ALA A 82 -5.21 8.74 10.43
CA ALA A 82 -6.55 8.42 9.93
C ALA A 82 -7.65 8.48 11.00
N MET A 83 -7.28 8.17 12.25
CA MET A 83 -8.21 8.07 13.37
C MET A 83 -8.43 9.40 14.11
N ARG A 84 -7.86 10.50 13.61
CA ARG A 84 -7.91 11.83 14.24
C ARG A 84 -9.08 12.70 13.76
#